data_AF-A0A7Y2FPU8-F1
#
_entry.id   AF-A0A7Y2FPU8-F1
#
_cell.length_a   1.000
_cell.length_b   1.000
_cell.length_c   1.000
_cell.angle_alpha   90.00
_cell.angle_beta   90.00
_cell.angle_gamma   90.00
#
_symmetry.space_group_name_H-M   'P 1'
#
loop_
_entity.id
_entity.type
_entity.pdbx_description
1 polymer ?
#
loop_
_entity_poly.entity_id
_entity_poly.type
_entity_poly.pdbx_seq_one_letter_code
_entity_poly.pdbx_strand_id
1 'polypeptide(L)'
;MAEPGKDNPYQGTWGPLRRIDDGIFHVEMGILWTFLGVSAVMVFLDVMYRRLAAPDSKVAELTARIFGIESPEAMETLTTVGPIVTGLIGVGLVYFAFWTAEKHASEGREQSFVKPLVQTAAACAGLGFLGWIMLQPQVESRWFYLLLYSLCGAAWLFQLLRERAPGWPSKLIAFIIVTALYLYITLNYFPDGYSWSKELSLIMLLWVGFLGASVCAHEGKHIQVGALKKIVPPSMSRFSDAIGYLLTAAFCFFMAMLGYEYASEAIQLEGRFEQTNIPDWVATIAVPAAFAMTMLRYIAAAFSSILGGSYGAAPEEEAVVAASQVSKKGAEG
;
A
#
# COMPACT_ATOMS: atom_id res chain seq x y z
N MET A 1 -23.25 30.80 0.60
CA MET A 1 -23.26 30.19 -0.76
C MET A 1 -22.02 30.70 -1.47
N ALA A 2 -20.96 29.90 -1.51
CA ALA A 2 -19.72 30.23 -2.21
C ALA A 2 -19.67 29.39 -3.50
N GLU A 3 -19.37 30.02 -4.63
CA GLU A 3 -19.29 29.36 -5.94
C GLU A 3 -18.08 28.41 -6.01
N PRO A 4 -18.22 27.20 -6.61
CA PRO A 4 -17.12 26.27 -6.75
C PRO A 4 -16.20 26.73 -7.89
N GLY A 5 -14.93 27.03 -7.57
CA GLY A 5 -13.85 27.07 -8.56
C GLY A 5 -13.15 28.41 -8.84
N LYS A 6 -13.28 29.45 -8.00
CA LYS A 6 -12.57 30.74 -8.24
C LYS A 6 -11.50 31.15 -7.24
N ASP A 7 -11.47 30.58 -6.04
CA ASP A 7 -10.39 30.90 -5.09
C ASP A 7 -9.22 29.94 -5.32
N ASN A 8 -8.15 30.47 -5.93
CA ASN A 8 -6.88 29.74 -6.00
C ASN A 8 -6.52 29.31 -4.57
N PRO A 9 -6.39 28.00 -4.26
CA PRO A 9 -6.13 27.52 -2.90
C PRO A 9 -4.79 28.02 -2.34
N TYR A 10 -3.93 28.56 -3.22
CA TYR A 10 -2.67 29.21 -2.90
C TYR A 10 -2.77 30.74 -2.72
N GLN A 11 -3.94 31.35 -2.88
CA GLN A 11 -4.16 32.78 -2.62
C GLN A 11 -4.64 32.97 -1.18
N GLY A 12 -3.79 33.56 -0.34
CA GLY A 12 -4.05 33.83 1.07
C GLY A 12 -2.77 33.75 1.91
N THR A 13 -2.83 34.13 3.19
CA THR A 13 -1.68 34.14 4.12
C THR A 13 -1.03 32.76 4.28
N TRP A 14 -1.79 31.68 4.04
CA TRP A 14 -1.35 30.29 4.15
C TRP A 14 -0.99 29.62 2.81
N GLY A 15 -1.10 30.35 1.70
CA GLY A 15 -0.87 29.82 0.35
C GLY A 15 0.54 29.22 0.13
N PRO A 16 1.63 29.88 0.58
CA PRO A 16 2.97 29.33 0.47
C PRO A 16 3.14 28.01 1.26
N LEU A 17 2.58 27.93 2.46
CA LEU A 17 2.64 26.73 3.30
C LEU A 17 1.90 25.57 2.65
N ARG A 18 0.69 25.83 2.13
CA ARG A 18 -0.10 24.83 1.39
C ARG A 18 0.63 24.30 0.16
N ARG A 19 1.33 25.17 -0.58
CA ARG A 19 2.13 24.76 -1.74
C ARG A 19 3.29 23.84 -1.39
N ILE A 20 3.98 24.11 -0.28
CA ILE A 20 5.05 23.24 0.22
C ILE A 20 4.44 21.90 0.64
N ASP A 21 3.34 21.93 1.38
CA ASP A 21 2.69 20.73 1.89
C ASP A 21 2.13 19.84 0.77
N ASP A 22 1.49 20.42 -0.24
CA ASP A 22 1.02 19.70 -1.44
C ASP A 22 2.20 19.10 -2.22
N GLY A 23 3.35 19.78 -2.26
CA GLY A 23 4.59 19.23 -2.81
C GLY A 23 5.08 18.01 -2.04
N ILE A 24 5.10 18.08 -0.71
CA ILE A 24 5.46 16.96 0.17
C ILE A 24 4.48 15.81 -0.02
N PHE A 25 3.18 16.10 -0.07
CA PHE A 25 2.12 15.10 -0.31
C PHE A 25 2.33 14.34 -1.62
N HIS A 26 2.69 15.03 -2.71
CA HIS A 26 2.99 14.36 -3.98
C HIS A 26 4.20 13.42 -3.88
N VAL A 27 5.23 13.81 -3.11
CA VAL A 27 6.39 12.96 -2.85
C VAL A 27 5.99 11.75 -1.99
N GLU A 28 5.25 11.96 -0.90
CA GLU A 28 4.74 10.89 -0.04
C GLU A 28 3.91 9.89 -0.84
N MET A 29 2.98 10.37 -1.67
CA MET A 29 2.16 9.51 -2.55
C MET A 29 3.02 8.75 -3.56
N GLY A 30 4.03 9.38 -4.16
CA GLY A 30 4.97 8.70 -5.04
C GLY A 30 5.70 7.55 -4.35
N ILE A 31 6.16 7.77 -3.11
CA ILE A 31 6.81 6.74 -2.29
C ILE A 31 5.80 5.63 -1.96
N LEU A 32 4.59 5.98 -1.49
CA LEU A 32 3.54 5.03 -1.12
C LEU A 32 3.16 4.12 -2.29
N TRP A 33 2.87 4.67 -3.46
CA TRP A 33 2.52 3.86 -4.64
C TRP A 33 3.66 2.94 -5.07
N THR A 34 4.90 3.44 -4.99
CA THR A 34 6.08 2.64 -5.34
C THR A 34 6.27 1.50 -4.34
N PHE A 35 6.28 1.79 -3.04
CA PHE A 35 6.51 0.81 -1.99
C PHE A 35 5.37 -0.20 -1.91
N LEU A 36 4.13 0.24 -2.02
CA LEU A 36 2.97 -0.65 -2.04
C LEU A 36 2.99 -1.56 -3.27
N GLY A 37 3.28 -1.03 -4.46
CA GLY A 37 3.36 -1.82 -5.68
C GLY A 37 4.48 -2.86 -5.63
N VAL A 38 5.69 -2.45 -5.25
CA VAL A 38 6.86 -3.34 -5.16
C VAL A 38 6.67 -4.39 -4.06
N SER A 39 6.21 -3.98 -2.87
CA SER A 39 5.96 -4.92 -1.77
C SER A 39 4.87 -5.94 -2.10
N ALA A 40 3.79 -5.54 -2.78
CA ALA A 40 2.75 -6.46 -3.21
C ALA A 40 3.30 -7.57 -4.13
N VAL A 41 4.16 -7.20 -5.10
CA VAL A 41 4.83 -8.18 -5.97
C VAL A 41 5.77 -9.08 -5.16
N MET A 42 6.60 -8.51 -4.28
CA MET A 42 7.54 -9.29 -3.45
C MET A 42 6.83 -10.26 -2.51
N VAL A 43 5.77 -9.83 -1.81
CA VAL A 43 4.95 -10.69 -0.94
C VAL A 43 4.30 -11.81 -1.74
N PHE A 44 3.74 -11.48 -2.91
CA PHE A 44 3.15 -12.49 -3.78
C PHE A 44 4.18 -13.56 -4.18
N LEU A 45 5.38 -13.14 -4.58
CA LEU A 45 6.46 -14.05 -4.97
C LEU A 45 6.98 -14.88 -3.80
N ASP A 46 7.17 -14.31 -2.59
CA ASP A 46 7.55 -15.07 -1.39
C ASP A 46 6.47 -16.12 -1.03
N VAL A 47 5.20 -15.74 -1.06
CA VAL A 47 4.10 -16.67 -0.83
C VAL A 47 4.10 -17.78 -1.88
N MET A 48 4.28 -17.44 -3.16
CA MET A 48 4.35 -18.41 -4.24
C MET A 48 5.52 -19.38 -4.04
N TYR A 49 6.72 -18.86 -3.75
CA TYR A 49 7.91 -19.67 -3.48
C TYR A 49 7.69 -20.63 -2.32
N ARG A 50 7.22 -20.13 -1.17
CA ARG A 50 6.98 -20.96 0.02
C ARG A 50 5.95 -22.05 -0.23
N ARG A 51 4.88 -21.74 -0.95
CA ARG A 51 3.83 -22.71 -1.27
C ARG A 51 4.30 -23.79 -2.23
N LEU A 52 5.20 -23.46 -3.14
CA LEU A 52 5.76 -24.39 -4.09
C LEU A 52 6.92 -25.22 -3.50
N ALA A 53 7.75 -24.62 -2.65
CA ALA A 53 8.93 -25.26 -2.08
C ALA A 53 8.64 -26.08 -0.81
N ALA A 54 7.63 -25.71 -0.02
CA ALA A 54 7.17 -26.45 1.16
C ALA A 54 5.67 -26.75 1.01
N PRO A 55 5.31 -27.92 0.43
CA PRO A 55 3.91 -28.30 0.15
C PRO A 55 3.11 -28.68 1.41
N ASP A 56 3.39 -28.08 2.56
CA ASP A 56 2.58 -28.27 3.76
C ASP A 56 1.24 -27.55 3.60
N SER A 57 0.16 -28.34 3.53
CA SER A 57 -1.19 -27.81 3.39
C SER A 57 -1.71 -27.31 4.74
N LYS A 58 -1.64 -25.99 4.96
CA LYS A 58 -2.37 -25.34 6.06
C LYS A 58 -3.88 -25.61 6.00
N VAL A 59 -4.42 -25.88 4.80
CA VAL A 59 -5.84 -26.24 4.61
C VAL A 59 -6.11 -27.64 5.14
N ALA A 60 -5.18 -28.58 4.96
CA ALA A 60 -5.24 -29.92 5.57
C ALA A 60 -5.26 -29.83 7.10
N GLU A 61 -4.40 -28.99 7.67
CA GLU A 61 -4.33 -28.75 9.12
C GLU A 61 -5.61 -28.09 9.66
N LEU A 62 -6.13 -27.06 8.97
CA LEU A 62 -7.42 -26.44 9.29
C LEU A 62 -8.59 -27.42 9.17
N THR A 63 -8.60 -28.27 8.15
CA THR A 63 -9.62 -29.30 7.95
C THR A 63 -9.55 -30.34 9.07
N ALA A 64 -8.36 -30.81 9.42
CA ALA A 64 -8.16 -31.70 10.55
C ALA A 64 -8.70 -31.10 11.86
N ARG A 65 -8.43 -29.82 12.09
CA ARG A 65 -8.90 -29.08 13.28
C ARG A 65 -10.41 -28.88 13.31
N ILE A 66 -11.03 -28.58 12.17
CA ILE A 66 -12.49 -28.38 12.05
C ILE A 66 -13.25 -29.70 12.24
N PHE A 67 -12.72 -30.79 11.69
CA PHE A 67 -13.35 -32.10 11.73
C PHE A 67 -12.91 -32.97 12.92
N GLY A 68 -12.04 -32.46 13.81
CA GLY A 68 -11.57 -33.17 15.01
C GLY A 68 -10.78 -34.44 14.68
N ILE A 69 -10.06 -34.43 13.56
CA ILE A 69 -9.35 -35.61 13.04
C ILE A 69 -7.95 -35.67 13.67
N GLU A 70 -7.79 -36.55 14.66
CA GLU A 70 -6.51 -36.77 15.35
C GLU A 70 -5.79 -38.07 14.90
N SER A 71 -6.44 -38.90 14.07
CA SER A 71 -5.87 -40.18 13.64
C SER A 71 -4.71 -39.98 12.64
N PRO A 72 -3.53 -40.60 12.84
CA PRO A 72 -2.36 -40.46 11.96
C PRO A 72 -2.63 -40.78 10.49
N GLU A 73 -3.45 -41.80 10.19
CA GLU A 73 -3.82 -42.20 8.82
C GLU A 73 -4.63 -41.11 8.11
N ALA A 74 -5.56 -40.47 8.81
CA ALA A 74 -6.35 -39.39 8.23
C ALA A 74 -5.52 -38.12 8.02
N MET A 75 -4.51 -37.86 8.86
CA MET A 75 -3.55 -36.78 8.64
C MET A 75 -2.70 -37.00 7.39
N GLU A 76 -2.27 -38.24 7.12
CA GLU A 76 -1.54 -38.60 5.90
C GLU A 76 -2.40 -38.43 4.62
N THR A 77 -3.68 -38.82 4.68
CA THR A 77 -4.61 -38.56 3.55
C THR A 77 -4.87 -37.06 3.36
N LEU A 78 -5.00 -36.29 4.43
CA LEU A 78 -5.23 -34.85 4.39
C LEU A 78 -4.01 -34.09 3.86
N THR A 79 -2.79 -34.46 4.22
CA THR A 79 -1.57 -33.85 3.69
C THR A 79 -1.37 -34.17 2.21
N THR A 80 -1.80 -35.34 1.75
CA THR A 80 -1.76 -35.75 0.33
C THR A 80 -2.80 -35.01 -0.51
N VAL A 81 -4.04 -34.89 -0.01
CA VAL A 81 -5.17 -34.27 -0.74
C VAL A 81 -5.19 -32.75 -0.59
N GLY A 82 -4.64 -32.23 0.51
CA GLY A 82 -4.66 -30.81 0.86
C GLY A 82 -4.10 -29.87 -0.20
N PRO A 83 -2.91 -30.13 -0.79
CA PRO A 83 -2.36 -29.32 -1.87
C PRO A 83 -3.25 -29.31 -3.12
N ILE A 84 -3.85 -30.45 -3.47
CA ILE A 84 -4.75 -30.59 -4.64
C ILE A 84 -6.00 -29.74 -4.43
N VAL A 85 -6.64 -29.86 -3.26
CA VAL A 85 -7.83 -29.07 -2.91
C VAL A 85 -7.51 -27.57 -2.89
N THR A 86 -6.37 -27.19 -2.32
CA THR A 86 -5.92 -25.79 -2.31
C THR A 86 -5.70 -25.26 -3.72
N GLY A 87 -5.10 -26.06 -4.61
CA GLY A 87 -4.91 -25.71 -6.01
C GLY A 87 -6.24 -25.52 -6.75
N LEU A 88 -7.20 -26.41 -6.56
CA LEU A 88 -8.54 -26.30 -7.17
C LEU A 88 -9.30 -25.06 -6.69
N ILE A 89 -9.26 -24.77 -5.39
CA ILE A 89 -9.85 -23.55 -4.82
C ILE A 89 -9.16 -22.31 -5.42
N GLY A 90 -7.84 -22.32 -5.55
CA GLY A 90 -7.08 -21.24 -6.17
C GLY A 90 -7.50 -20.97 -7.61
N VAL A 91 -7.62 -22.02 -8.44
CA VAL A 91 -8.11 -21.90 -9.83
C VAL A 91 -9.54 -21.36 -9.85
N GLY A 92 -10.41 -21.82 -8.95
CA GLY A 92 -11.78 -21.34 -8.83
C GLY A 92 -11.87 -19.84 -8.48
N LEU A 93 -11.01 -19.36 -7.58
CA LEU A 93 -10.93 -17.94 -7.22
C LEU A 93 -10.43 -17.07 -8.38
N VAL A 94 -9.42 -17.53 -9.13
CA VAL A 94 -8.93 -16.83 -10.33
C VAL A 94 -10.02 -16.75 -11.39
N TYR A 95 -10.75 -17.84 -11.61
CA TYR A 95 -11.92 -17.85 -12.50
C TYR A 95 -12.99 -16.86 -12.06
N PHE A 96 -13.36 -16.88 -10.77
CA PHE A 96 -14.35 -15.97 -10.22
C PHE A 96 -13.92 -14.50 -10.36
N ALA A 97 -12.63 -14.20 -10.19
CA ALA A 97 -12.09 -12.85 -10.37
C ALA A 97 -12.24 -12.37 -11.81
N PHE A 98 -11.81 -13.16 -12.81
CA PHE A 98 -11.97 -12.80 -14.23
C PHE A 98 -13.43 -12.76 -14.66
N TRP A 99 -14.26 -13.65 -14.13
CA TRP A 99 -15.71 -13.65 -14.38
C TRP A 99 -16.36 -12.35 -13.87
N THR A 100 -15.97 -11.90 -12.68
CA THR A 100 -16.45 -10.63 -12.10
C THR A 100 -15.93 -9.43 -12.88
N ALA A 101 -14.66 -9.44 -13.30
CA ALA A 101 -14.09 -8.38 -14.12
C ALA A 101 -14.77 -8.26 -15.49
N GLU A 102 -15.02 -9.37 -16.18
CA GLU A 102 -15.75 -9.36 -17.46
C GLU A 102 -17.19 -8.87 -17.25
N LYS A 103 -17.85 -9.24 -16.14
CA LYS A 103 -19.21 -8.77 -15.83
C LYS A 103 -19.28 -7.24 -15.71
N HIS A 104 -18.28 -6.60 -15.09
CA HIS A 104 -18.20 -5.15 -15.03
C HIS A 104 -17.81 -4.50 -16.36
N ALA A 105 -16.95 -5.16 -17.15
CA ALA A 105 -16.57 -4.67 -18.47
C ALA A 105 -17.69 -4.84 -19.53
N SER A 106 -18.61 -5.78 -19.32
CA SER A 106 -19.69 -6.10 -20.25
C SER A 106 -20.99 -5.34 -19.98
N GLU A 107 -20.99 -4.25 -19.20
CA GLU A 107 -22.19 -3.41 -18.99
C GLU A 107 -22.77 -2.98 -20.35
N GLY A 108 -23.85 -3.65 -20.77
CA GLY A 108 -24.53 -3.45 -22.06
C GLY A 108 -24.22 -4.45 -23.19
N ARG A 109 -23.43 -5.52 -22.98
CA ARG A 109 -23.18 -6.60 -23.95
C ARG A 109 -23.44 -7.99 -23.35
N GLU A 110 -23.69 -9.00 -24.20
CA GLU A 110 -23.80 -10.40 -23.74
C GLU A 110 -22.52 -10.86 -23.05
N GLN A 111 -22.68 -11.47 -21.87
CA GLN A 111 -21.58 -11.97 -21.07
C GLN A 111 -20.94 -13.21 -21.73
N SER A 112 -19.64 -13.15 -22.01
CA SER A 112 -18.92 -14.30 -22.56
C SER A 112 -18.46 -15.24 -21.45
N PHE A 113 -18.84 -16.52 -21.51
CA PHE A 113 -18.33 -17.55 -20.59
C PHE A 113 -16.92 -18.03 -20.96
N VAL A 114 -16.57 -17.97 -22.25
CA VAL A 114 -15.30 -18.50 -22.77
C VAL A 114 -14.12 -17.60 -22.41
N LYS A 115 -14.30 -16.28 -22.44
CA LYS A 115 -13.21 -15.33 -22.16
C LYS A 115 -12.64 -15.47 -20.73
N PRO A 116 -13.45 -15.47 -19.65
CA PRO A 116 -12.91 -15.70 -18.30
C PRO A 116 -12.22 -17.05 -18.16
N LEU A 117 -12.74 -18.09 -18.80
CA LEU A 117 -12.16 -19.43 -18.76
C LEU A 117 -10.75 -19.45 -19.40
N VAL A 118 -10.62 -18.86 -20.59
CA VAL A 118 -9.33 -18.76 -21.30
C VAL A 118 -8.34 -17.90 -20.52
N GLN A 119 -8.78 -16.77 -19.95
CA GLN A 119 -7.94 -15.92 -19.10
C GLN A 119 -7.46 -16.65 -17.85
N THR A 120 -8.33 -17.45 -17.23
CA THR A 120 -7.98 -18.28 -16.07
C THR A 120 -6.93 -19.32 -16.45
N ALA A 121 -7.17 -20.06 -17.53
CA ALA A 121 -6.22 -21.08 -17.99
C ALA A 121 -4.86 -20.46 -18.32
N ALA A 122 -4.84 -19.31 -19.00
CA ALA A 122 -3.61 -18.56 -19.30
C ALA A 122 -2.91 -18.05 -18.03
N ALA A 123 -3.65 -17.50 -17.07
CA ALA A 123 -3.10 -17.02 -15.81
C ALA A 123 -2.51 -18.16 -14.98
N CYS A 124 -3.22 -19.29 -14.85
CA CYS A 124 -2.74 -20.47 -14.14
C CYS A 124 -1.50 -21.07 -14.82
N ALA A 125 -1.48 -21.14 -16.15
CA ALA A 125 -0.31 -21.58 -16.90
C ALA A 125 0.89 -20.64 -16.71
N GLY A 126 0.66 -19.32 -16.77
CA GLY A 126 1.71 -18.31 -16.56
C GLY A 126 2.28 -18.34 -15.15
N LEU A 127 1.43 -18.39 -14.12
CA LEU A 127 1.86 -18.49 -12.73
C LEU A 127 2.56 -19.82 -12.43
N GLY A 128 2.04 -20.92 -12.97
CA GLY A 128 2.67 -22.24 -12.84
C GLY A 128 4.06 -22.27 -13.49
N PHE A 129 4.21 -21.64 -14.66
CA PHE A 129 5.50 -21.52 -15.34
C PHE A 129 6.49 -20.65 -14.54
N LEU A 130 6.05 -19.50 -14.03
CA LEU A 130 6.88 -18.65 -13.16
C LEU A 130 7.30 -19.40 -11.89
N GLY A 131 6.36 -20.11 -11.26
CA GLY A 131 6.64 -20.95 -10.10
C GLY A 131 7.63 -22.06 -10.39
N TRP A 132 7.51 -22.72 -11.54
CA TRP A 132 8.44 -23.76 -11.98
C TRP A 132 9.86 -23.23 -12.17
N ILE A 133 10.02 -22.01 -12.70
CA ILE A 133 11.32 -21.33 -12.82
C ILE A 133 11.90 -21.07 -11.42
N MET A 134 11.09 -20.58 -10.48
CA MET A 134 11.55 -20.28 -9.11
C MET A 134 12.00 -21.53 -8.34
N LEU A 135 11.45 -22.71 -8.65
CA LEU A 135 11.84 -23.97 -8.04
C LEU A 135 13.15 -24.53 -8.58
N GLN A 136 13.68 -24.02 -9.69
CA GLN A 136 14.94 -24.50 -10.26
C GLN A 136 16.11 -24.09 -9.34
N PRO A 137 16.90 -25.03 -8.79
CA PRO A 137 17.99 -24.71 -7.86
C PRO A 137 19.09 -23.82 -8.46
N GLN A 138 19.20 -23.82 -9.79
CA GLN A 138 20.18 -23.07 -10.56
C GLN A 138 19.73 -21.64 -10.93
N VAL A 139 18.48 -21.27 -10.64
CA VAL A 139 17.95 -19.94 -10.96
C VAL A 139 18.02 -19.04 -9.74
N GLU A 140 19.08 -18.23 -9.68
CA GLU A 140 19.22 -17.17 -8.68
C GLU A 140 18.08 -16.15 -8.81
N SER A 141 17.70 -15.56 -7.68
CA SER A 141 16.58 -14.62 -7.62
C SER A 141 16.75 -13.43 -8.55
N ARG A 142 17.99 -12.92 -8.73
CA ARG A 142 18.29 -11.79 -9.61
C ARG A 142 17.79 -12.02 -11.04
N TRP A 143 18.01 -13.20 -11.61
CA TRP A 143 17.59 -13.52 -12.97
C TRP A 143 16.08 -13.63 -13.11
N PHE A 144 15.43 -14.15 -12.07
CA PHE A 144 13.97 -14.21 -12.02
C PHE A 144 13.34 -12.81 -11.98
N TYR A 145 13.87 -11.90 -11.15
CA TYR A 145 13.38 -10.52 -11.10
C TYR A 145 13.67 -9.74 -12.39
N LEU A 146 14.82 -9.98 -13.04
CA LEU A 146 15.10 -9.43 -14.37
C LEU A 146 14.13 -9.94 -15.43
N LEU A 147 13.79 -11.23 -15.41
CA LEU A 147 12.78 -11.79 -16.30
C LEU A 147 11.43 -11.09 -16.10
N LEU A 148 10.97 -10.98 -14.86
CA LEU A 148 9.71 -10.30 -14.55
C LEU A 148 9.71 -8.84 -15.02
N TYR A 149 10.79 -8.10 -14.73
CA TYR A 149 10.94 -6.72 -15.18
C TYR A 149 10.95 -6.61 -16.70
N SER A 150 11.66 -7.50 -17.40
CA SER A 150 11.73 -7.49 -18.87
C SER A 150 10.37 -7.77 -19.51
N LEU A 151 9.56 -8.68 -18.95
CA LEU A 151 8.21 -8.96 -19.45
C LEU A 151 7.31 -7.74 -19.32
N CYS A 152 7.27 -7.11 -18.14
CA CYS A 152 6.47 -5.91 -17.89
C CYS A 152 6.99 -4.70 -18.68
N GLY A 153 8.31 -4.49 -18.66
CA GLY A 153 9.00 -3.39 -19.33
C GLY A 153 8.89 -3.46 -20.85
N ALA A 154 9.00 -4.66 -21.44
CA ALA A 154 8.81 -4.86 -22.88
C ALA A 154 7.36 -4.60 -23.29
N ALA A 155 6.38 -5.08 -22.52
CA ALA A 155 4.97 -4.80 -22.78
C ALA A 155 4.67 -3.30 -22.73
N TRP A 156 5.21 -2.61 -21.73
CA TRP A 156 5.06 -1.16 -21.59
C TRP A 156 5.79 -0.38 -22.69
N LEU A 157 7.03 -0.76 -23.03
CA LEU A 157 7.79 -0.16 -24.12
C LEU A 157 7.07 -0.33 -25.47
N PHE A 158 6.51 -1.51 -25.72
CA PHE A 158 5.71 -1.78 -26.90
C PHE A 158 4.49 -0.87 -26.98
N GLN A 159 3.77 -0.68 -25.86
CA GLN A 159 2.65 0.26 -25.80
C GLN A 159 3.10 1.71 -26.04
N LEU A 160 4.21 2.15 -25.42
CA LEU A 160 4.75 3.50 -25.59
C LEU A 160 5.11 3.78 -27.06
N LEU A 161 5.75 2.83 -27.73
CA LEU A 161 6.15 2.95 -29.13
C LEU A 161 4.95 2.87 -30.09
N ARG A 162 3.87 2.18 -29.70
CA ARG A 162 2.64 2.05 -30.49
C ARG A 162 1.77 3.30 -30.42
N GLU A 163 1.56 3.85 -29.23
CA GLU A 163 0.67 5.00 -29.02
C GLU A 163 1.32 6.32 -29.41
N ARG A 164 2.65 6.46 -29.27
CA ARG A 164 3.43 7.69 -29.54
C ARG A 164 2.76 8.96 -29.01
N ALA A 165 2.26 8.89 -27.78
CA ALA A 165 1.61 10.00 -27.09
C ALA A 165 2.51 11.26 -27.04
N PRO A 166 1.94 12.48 -26.88
CA PRO A 166 2.73 13.70 -26.69
C PRO A 166 3.71 13.53 -25.51
N GLY A 167 4.99 13.84 -25.76
CA GLY A 167 6.08 13.60 -24.80
C GLY A 167 6.64 12.17 -24.79
N TRP A 168 6.38 11.33 -25.80
CA TRP A 168 6.99 10.00 -25.87
C TRP A 168 8.54 9.97 -25.79
N PRO A 169 9.31 10.96 -26.30
CA PRO A 169 10.77 10.90 -26.21
C PRO A 169 11.26 11.04 -24.76
N SER A 170 10.65 11.92 -23.96
CA SER A 170 11.01 12.07 -22.55
C SER A 170 10.63 10.84 -21.74
N LYS A 171 9.49 10.22 -22.03
CA LYS A 171 9.09 8.94 -21.43
C LYS A 171 10.06 7.81 -21.79
N LEU A 172 10.57 7.79 -23.01
CA LEU A 172 11.55 6.81 -23.46
C LEU A 172 12.91 6.99 -22.77
N ILE A 173 13.39 8.23 -22.65
CA ILE A 173 14.61 8.53 -21.90
C ILE A 173 14.45 8.11 -20.43
N ALA A 174 13.32 8.45 -19.80
CA ALA A 174 13.03 8.02 -18.44
C ALA A 174 13.03 6.50 -18.30
N PHE A 175 12.42 5.78 -19.25
CA PHE A 175 12.44 4.32 -19.28
C PHE A 175 13.85 3.73 -19.38
N ILE A 176 14.71 4.29 -20.24
CA ILE A 176 16.11 3.85 -20.36
C ILE A 176 16.86 4.07 -19.04
N ILE A 177 16.70 5.24 -18.41
CA ILE A 177 17.37 5.56 -17.14
C ILE A 177 16.89 4.61 -16.04
N VAL A 178 15.57 4.41 -15.91
CA VAL A 178 14.99 3.50 -14.91
C VAL A 178 15.43 2.06 -15.16
N THR A 179 15.47 1.62 -16.42
CA THR A 179 15.94 0.29 -16.80
C THR A 179 17.41 0.10 -16.43
N ALA A 180 18.27 1.08 -16.74
CA ALA A 180 19.69 1.02 -16.42
C ALA A 180 19.93 0.99 -14.90
N LEU A 181 19.19 1.80 -14.14
CA LEU A 181 19.25 1.80 -12.68
C LEU A 181 18.78 0.46 -12.10
N TYR A 182 17.67 -0.08 -12.60
CA TYR A 182 17.14 -1.38 -12.17
C TYR A 182 18.13 -2.51 -12.45
N LEU A 183 18.71 -2.56 -13.65
CA LEU A 183 19.74 -3.53 -14.01
C LEU A 183 20.96 -3.44 -13.07
N TYR A 184 21.44 -2.22 -12.82
CA TYR A 184 22.56 -2.00 -11.91
C TYR A 184 22.25 -2.50 -10.50
N ILE A 185 21.07 -2.18 -9.96
CA ILE A 185 20.67 -2.59 -8.62
C ILE A 185 20.52 -4.12 -8.53
N THR A 186 19.80 -4.72 -9.47
CA THR A 186 19.54 -6.17 -9.45
C THR A 186 20.82 -6.99 -9.63
N LEU A 187 21.74 -6.57 -10.49
CA LEU A 187 22.98 -7.34 -10.71
C LEU A 187 23.96 -7.26 -9.54
N ASN A 188 23.99 -6.14 -8.80
CA ASN A 188 24.97 -5.90 -7.73
C ASN A 188 24.45 -6.21 -6.32
N TYR A 189 23.14 -6.09 -6.07
CA TYR A 189 22.59 -6.13 -4.71
C TYR A 189 21.57 -7.25 -4.45
N PHE A 190 21.01 -7.90 -5.48
CA PHE A 190 20.05 -8.98 -5.24
C PHE A 190 20.81 -10.26 -4.87
N PRO A 191 20.51 -10.89 -3.72
CA PRO A 191 21.15 -12.13 -3.31
C PRO A 191 20.57 -13.33 -4.06
N ASP A 192 21.23 -14.48 -3.95
CA ASP A 192 20.89 -15.67 -4.76
C ASP A 192 19.54 -16.28 -4.38
N GLY A 193 19.19 -16.29 -3.09
CA GLY A 193 17.93 -16.84 -2.58
C GLY A 193 16.71 -15.92 -2.78
N TYR A 194 15.51 -16.42 -2.51
CA TYR A 194 14.25 -15.65 -2.60
C TYR A 194 13.77 -15.06 -1.27
N SER A 195 14.37 -15.47 -0.14
CA SER A 195 13.94 -15.12 1.23
C SER A 195 14.03 -13.63 1.57
N TRP A 196 15.02 -12.92 1.01
CA TRP A 196 15.25 -11.48 1.24
C TRP A 196 14.05 -10.62 0.83
N SER A 197 13.30 -11.05 -0.19
CA SER A 197 12.16 -10.29 -0.72
C SER A 197 11.06 -10.11 0.33
N LYS A 198 10.87 -11.11 1.20
CA LYS A 198 9.92 -11.02 2.31
C LYS A 198 10.33 -9.92 3.29
N GLU A 199 11.57 -9.92 3.73
CA GLU A 199 12.09 -8.97 4.70
C GLU A 199 11.97 -7.54 4.16
N LEU A 200 12.43 -7.30 2.93
CA LEU A 200 12.31 -5.99 2.29
C LEU A 200 10.85 -5.55 2.10
N SER A 201 9.96 -6.48 1.76
CA SER A 201 8.53 -6.16 1.60
C SER A 201 7.89 -5.71 2.91
N LEU A 202 8.31 -6.27 4.06
CA LEU A 202 7.83 -5.85 5.38
C LEU A 202 8.33 -4.46 5.74
N ILE A 203 9.59 -4.14 5.41
CA ILE A 203 10.14 -2.79 5.60
C ILE A 203 9.33 -1.79 4.76
N MET A 204 9.08 -2.08 3.49
CA MET A 204 8.26 -1.22 2.62
C MET A 204 6.83 -1.06 3.14
N LEU A 205 6.19 -2.13 3.62
CA LEU A 205 4.85 -2.08 4.20
C LEU A 205 4.81 -1.25 5.48
N LEU A 206 5.86 -1.31 6.30
CA LEU A 206 6.00 -0.48 7.49
C LEU A 206 6.04 1.01 7.11
N TRP A 207 6.88 1.36 6.14
CA TRP A 207 6.92 2.73 5.59
C TRP A 207 5.57 3.17 5.03
N VAL A 208 4.88 2.28 4.30
CA VAL A 208 3.54 2.55 3.77
C VAL A 208 2.52 2.80 4.88
N GLY A 209 2.54 2.00 5.94
CA GLY A 209 1.64 2.16 7.09
C GLY A 209 1.81 3.50 7.79
N PHE A 210 3.06 3.93 8.01
CA PHE A 210 3.34 5.19 8.72
C PHE A 210 3.18 6.42 7.82
N LEU A 211 3.69 6.42 6.59
CA LEU A 211 3.48 7.52 5.65
C LEU A 211 2.00 7.68 5.28
N GLY A 212 1.23 6.59 5.26
CA GLY A 212 -0.22 6.63 5.08
C GLY A 212 -0.92 7.48 6.15
N ALA A 213 -0.46 7.47 7.40
CA ALA A 213 -1.00 8.33 8.45
C ALA A 213 -0.78 9.83 8.16
N SER A 214 0.40 10.16 7.62
CA SER A 214 0.76 11.53 7.20
C SER A 214 -0.11 12.01 6.04
N VAL A 215 -0.37 11.13 5.06
CA VAL A 215 -1.29 11.38 3.93
C VAL A 215 -2.73 11.59 4.40
N CYS A 216 -3.23 10.75 5.31
CA CYS A 216 -4.57 10.94 5.89
C CYS A 216 -4.69 12.28 6.65
N ALA A 217 -3.61 12.75 7.28
CA ALA A 217 -3.58 14.04 7.95
C ALA A 217 -3.63 15.22 6.95
N HIS A 218 -2.94 15.11 5.81
CA HIS A 218 -3.02 16.11 4.73
C HIS A 218 -4.44 16.20 4.15
N GLU A 219 -5.08 15.05 3.90
CA GLU A 219 -6.45 15.00 3.37
C GLU A 219 -7.52 15.40 4.40
N GLY A 220 -7.14 15.73 5.65
CA GLY A 220 -8.08 16.09 6.70
C GLY A 220 -8.97 14.94 7.17
N LYS A 221 -8.62 13.69 6.82
CA LYS A 221 -9.36 12.45 7.16
C LYS A 221 -9.12 11.98 8.60
N HIS A 222 -8.51 12.81 9.44
CA HIS A 222 -8.45 12.54 10.86
C HIS A 222 -9.86 12.46 11.42
N ILE A 223 -10.10 11.48 12.30
CA ILE A 223 -11.35 11.42 13.06
C ILE A 223 -11.41 12.71 13.89
N GLN A 224 -12.11 13.72 13.39
CA GLN A 224 -12.39 14.92 14.16
C GLN A 224 -13.18 14.45 15.37
N VAL A 225 -12.85 14.97 16.55
CA VAL A 225 -13.68 14.76 17.75
C VAL A 225 -14.96 15.59 17.58
N GLY A 226 -15.80 15.19 16.63
CA GLY A 226 -17.04 15.87 16.26
C GLY A 226 -18.08 15.85 17.38
N ALA A 227 -17.84 15.05 18.43
CA ALA A 227 -18.59 15.10 19.68
C ALA A 227 -18.52 16.49 20.33
N LEU A 228 -17.38 17.17 20.28
CA LEU A 228 -17.22 18.48 20.92
C LEU A 228 -17.89 19.61 20.11
N LYS A 229 -17.92 19.49 18.77
CA LYS A 229 -18.58 20.45 17.86
C LYS A 229 -20.09 20.55 18.08
N LYS A 230 -20.75 19.49 18.57
CA LYS A 230 -22.19 19.49 18.81
C LYS A 230 -22.62 20.26 20.06
N ILE A 231 -21.68 20.51 20.98
CA ILE A 231 -21.96 21.11 22.29
C ILE A 231 -21.50 22.58 22.34
N VAL A 232 -20.54 22.96 21.49
CA VAL A 232 -19.86 24.27 21.54
C VAL A 232 -20.55 25.29 20.61
N PRO A 233 -20.77 26.55 21.04
CA PRO A 233 -21.33 27.62 20.21
C PRO A 233 -20.50 27.87 18.93
N PRO A 234 -21.12 28.31 17.81
CA PRO A 234 -20.43 28.55 16.54
C PRO A 234 -19.23 29.52 16.62
N SER A 235 -19.27 30.45 17.58
CA SER A 235 -18.18 31.41 17.84
C SER A 235 -16.94 30.77 18.48
N MET A 236 -17.08 29.63 19.16
CA MET A 236 -15.99 28.92 19.84
C MET A 236 -15.53 27.67 19.10
N SER A 237 -16.19 27.27 18.01
CA SER A 237 -15.83 26.04 17.26
C SER A 237 -14.38 26.06 16.73
N ARG A 238 -13.88 27.26 16.43
CA ARG A 238 -12.51 27.49 15.95
C ARG A 238 -11.46 27.16 17.01
N PHE A 239 -11.77 27.46 18.27
CA PHE A 239 -10.91 27.13 19.40
C PHE A 239 -10.99 25.65 19.74
N SER A 240 -12.17 25.04 19.66
CA SER A 240 -12.28 23.58 19.87
C SER A 240 -11.50 22.81 18.80
N ASP A 241 -11.51 23.27 17.55
CA ASP A 241 -10.77 22.65 16.45
C ASP A 241 -9.26 22.84 16.64
N ALA A 242 -8.83 24.03 17.05
CA ALA A 242 -7.43 24.29 17.36
C ALA A 242 -6.92 23.42 18.53
N ILE A 243 -7.72 23.23 19.58
CA ILE A 243 -7.37 22.33 20.70
C ILE A 243 -7.27 20.89 20.22
N GLY A 244 -8.22 20.44 19.38
CA GLY A 244 -8.17 19.10 18.79
C GLY A 244 -6.88 18.87 18.00
N TYR A 245 -6.53 19.82 17.12
CA TYR A 245 -5.29 19.76 16.35
C TYR A 245 -4.03 19.79 17.23
N LEU A 246 -4.01 20.59 18.30
CA LEU A 246 -2.89 20.63 19.24
C LEU A 246 -2.75 19.34 20.05
N LEU A 247 -3.85 18.72 20.48
CA LEU A 247 -3.82 17.43 21.17
C LEU A 247 -3.29 16.34 20.25
N THR A 248 -3.75 16.29 19.00
CA THR A 248 -3.20 15.36 18.00
C THR A 248 -1.72 15.65 17.73
N ALA A 249 -1.32 16.91 17.60
CA ALA A 249 0.09 17.28 17.42
C ALA A 249 0.95 16.84 18.60
N ALA A 250 0.47 16.99 19.84
CA ALA A 250 1.17 16.53 21.04
C ALA A 250 1.31 15.00 21.08
N PHE A 251 0.27 14.27 20.68
CA PHE A 251 0.35 12.81 20.52
C PHE A 251 1.36 12.42 19.44
N CYS A 252 1.33 13.07 18.27
CA CYS A 252 2.30 12.82 17.20
C CYS A 252 3.73 13.16 17.63
N PHE A 253 3.93 14.23 18.40
CA PHE A 253 5.23 14.56 18.99
C PHE A 253 5.74 13.43 19.91
N PHE A 254 4.89 12.94 20.81
CA PHE A 254 5.23 11.84 21.71
C PHE A 254 5.60 10.57 20.94
N MET A 255 4.82 10.21 19.91
CA MET A 255 5.12 9.08 19.03
C MET A 255 6.42 9.27 18.23
N ALA A 256 6.69 10.48 17.75
CA ALA A 256 7.94 10.80 17.05
C ALA A 256 9.16 10.69 17.98
N MET A 257 9.03 11.14 19.23
CA MET A 257 10.08 11.03 20.25
C MET A 257 10.39 9.56 20.55
N LEU A 258 9.37 8.72 20.81
CA LEU A 258 9.56 7.28 21.02
C LEU A 258 10.17 6.59 19.80
N GLY A 259 9.70 6.94 18.59
CA GLY A 259 10.26 6.42 17.35
C GLY A 259 11.73 6.81 17.15
N TYR A 260 12.11 8.02 17.56
CA TYR A 260 13.50 8.46 17.52
C TYR A 260 14.38 7.72 18.53
N GLU A 261 13.92 7.53 19.77
CA GLU A 261 14.62 6.74 20.78
C GLU A 261 14.86 5.31 20.26
N TYR A 262 13.83 4.66 19.74
CA TYR A 262 13.94 3.31 19.17
C TYR A 262 14.89 3.25 17.97
N ALA A 263 14.84 4.23 17.06
CA ALA A 263 15.76 4.31 15.94
C ALA A 263 17.20 4.55 16.39
N SER A 264 17.41 5.37 17.43
CA SER A 264 18.73 5.64 17.99
C SER A 264 19.35 4.41 18.67
N GLU A 265 18.53 3.61 19.35
CA GLU A 265 18.94 2.34 19.95
C GLU A 265 19.34 1.34 18.85
N ALA A 266 18.56 1.25 17.77
CA ALA A 266 18.89 0.40 16.62
C ALA A 266 20.24 0.76 15.97
N ILE A 267 20.59 2.05 15.93
CA ILE A 267 21.91 2.52 15.45
C ILE A 267 23.02 2.09 16.43
N GLN A 268 22.81 2.25 17.73
CA GLN A 268 23.81 1.92 18.76
C GLN A 268 24.10 0.42 18.85
N LEU A 269 23.08 -0.41 18.66
CA LEU A 269 23.20 -1.87 18.68
C LEU A 269 23.75 -2.46 17.38
N GLU A 270 23.98 -1.61 16.35
CA GLU A 270 24.33 -2.03 14.99
C GLU A 270 23.39 -3.14 14.47
N GLY A 271 22.11 -3.04 14.81
CA GLY A 271 21.09 -4.01 14.41
C GLY A 271 21.02 -4.10 12.89
N ARG A 272 21.07 -5.33 12.36
CA ARG A 272 20.94 -5.59 10.92
C ARG A 272 20.04 -6.78 10.67
N PHE A 273 19.25 -6.64 9.64
CA PHE A 273 18.46 -7.68 9.03
C PHE A 273 19.35 -8.83 8.52
N GLU A 274 19.07 -10.07 8.94
CA GLU A 274 19.93 -11.24 8.70
C GLU A 274 20.09 -11.58 7.21
N GLN A 275 19.03 -11.38 6.42
CA GLN A 275 19.00 -11.81 5.02
C GLN A 275 19.51 -10.74 4.06
N THR A 276 19.21 -9.47 4.36
CA THR A 276 19.54 -8.33 3.48
C THR A 276 20.74 -7.52 3.94
N ASN A 277 21.21 -7.71 5.19
CA ASN A 277 22.25 -6.90 5.82
C ASN A 277 21.91 -5.40 5.85
N ILE A 278 20.62 -5.06 5.71
CA ILE A 278 20.12 -3.69 5.81
C ILE A 278 20.15 -3.30 7.28
N PRO A 279 20.67 -2.12 7.64
CA PRO A 279 20.60 -1.64 9.01
C PRO A 279 19.14 -1.45 9.47
N ASP A 280 18.83 -1.90 10.67
CA ASP A 280 17.46 -1.89 11.21
C ASP A 280 16.89 -0.47 11.29
N TRP A 281 17.74 0.53 11.51
CA TRP A 281 17.35 1.93 11.56
C TRP A 281 16.66 2.42 10.28
N VAL A 282 16.94 1.81 9.12
CA VAL A 282 16.30 2.15 7.84
C VAL A 282 14.80 1.87 7.89
N ALA A 283 14.38 0.81 8.58
CA ALA A 283 12.97 0.54 8.81
C ALA A 283 12.40 1.45 9.90
N THR A 284 13.10 1.59 11.02
CA THR A 284 12.55 2.25 12.21
C THR A 284 12.44 3.77 12.07
N ILE A 285 13.28 4.41 11.25
CA ILE A 285 13.24 5.86 10.99
C ILE A 285 11.95 6.31 10.31
N ALA A 286 11.22 5.40 9.67
CA ALA A 286 9.91 5.68 9.08
C ALA A 286 8.93 6.25 10.12
N VAL A 287 9.00 5.74 11.36
CA VAL A 287 8.12 6.13 12.47
C VAL A 287 8.32 7.61 12.85
N PRO A 288 9.51 8.04 13.33
CA PRO A 288 9.72 9.43 13.69
C PRO A 288 9.54 10.37 12.50
N ALA A 289 9.92 9.96 11.29
CA ALA A 289 9.75 10.79 10.09
C ALA A 289 8.26 11.06 9.81
N ALA A 290 7.43 10.02 9.75
CA ALA A 290 6.01 10.17 9.45
C ALA A 290 5.26 10.95 10.54
N PHE A 291 5.52 10.64 11.81
CA PHE A 291 4.88 11.34 12.92
C PHE A 291 5.36 12.79 13.07
N ALA A 292 6.63 13.10 12.77
CA ALA A 292 7.12 14.48 12.75
C ALA A 292 6.46 15.30 11.63
N MET A 293 6.32 14.74 10.42
CA MET A 293 5.60 15.41 9.33
C MET A 293 4.13 15.65 9.68
N THR A 294 3.47 14.62 10.22
CA THR A 294 2.08 14.70 10.67
C THR A 294 1.89 15.75 11.78
N MET A 295 2.80 15.79 12.75
CA MET A 295 2.81 16.79 13.81
C MET A 295 2.89 18.21 13.25
N LEU A 296 3.82 18.47 12.31
CA LEU A 296 3.99 19.80 11.70
C LEU A 296 2.72 20.25 10.98
N ARG A 297 2.05 19.34 10.26
CA ARG A 297 0.75 19.60 9.61
C ARG A 297 -0.33 19.98 10.61
N TYR A 298 -0.43 19.28 11.74
CA TYR A 298 -1.43 19.61 12.76
C TYR A 298 -1.12 20.90 13.51
N ILE A 299 0.15 21.22 13.75
CA ILE A 299 0.54 22.53 14.30
C ILE A 299 0.09 23.64 13.34
N ALA A 300 0.36 23.48 12.04
CA ALA A 300 -0.08 24.42 11.02
C ALA A 300 -1.62 24.53 10.93
N ALA A 301 -2.35 23.41 11.03
CA ALA A 301 -3.81 23.39 11.07
C ALA A 301 -4.37 24.11 12.32
N ALA A 302 -3.75 23.91 13.49
CA ALA A 302 -4.14 24.59 14.72
C ALA A 302 -4.00 26.12 14.58
N PHE A 303 -2.84 26.60 14.09
CA PHE A 303 -2.64 28.03 13.87
C PHE A 303 -3.59 28.60 12.80
N SER A 304 -3.87 27.84 11.73
CA SER A 304 -4.81 28.27 10.71
C SER A 304 -6.23 28.41 11.26
N SER A 305 -6.69 27.44 12.06
CA SER A 305 -8.01 27.46 12.71
C SER A 305 -8.20 28.70 13.60
N ILE A 306 -7.19 29.04 14.40
CA ILE A 306 -7.19 30.24 15.26
C ILE A 306 -7.26 31.52 14.40
N LEU A 307 -6.48 31.58 13.32
CA LEU A 307 -6.26 32.83 12.57
C LEU A 307 -7.35 33.18 11.57
N GLY A 308 -8.12 32.24 11.04
CA GLY A 308 -8.87 32.58 9.82
C GLY A 308 -9.15 31.44 8.89
N GLY A 309 -8.16 30.56 8.78
CA GLY A 309 -7.95 29.78 7.58
C GLY A 309 -8.65 28.44 7.60
N SER A 310 -8.64 27.83 6.42
CA SER A 310 -9.22 26.52 6.12
C SER A 310 -8.14 25.43 5.97
N TYR A 311 -6.89 25.70 6.34
CA TYR A 311 -5.79 24.73 6.19
C TYR A 311 -5.97 23.57 7.18
N GLY A 312 -5.99 22.32 6.66
CA GLY A 312 -6.23 21.10 7.45
C GLY A 312 -7.70 20.78 7.74
N ALA A 313 -8.66 21.54 7.20
CA ALA A 313 -10.08 21.21 7.29
C ALA A 313 -10.46 20.10 6.31
N ALA A 314 -11.30 19.15 6.75
CA ALA A 314 -11.82 18.10 5.88
C ALA A 314 -12.65 18.70 4.72
N PRO A 315 -12.63 18.09 3.52
CA PRO A 315 -13.47 18.53 2.40
C PRO A 315 -14.95 18.58 2.80
N GLU A 316 -15.65 19.66 2.44
CA GLU A 316 -17.06 19.90 2.84
C GLU A 316 -18.00 18.74 2.45
N GLU A 317 -17.74 18.05 1.32
CA GLU A 317 -18.53 16.91 0.85
C GLU A 317 -18.53 15.73 1.83
N GLU A 318 -17.40 15.37 2.41
CA GLU A 318 -17.31 14.26 3.36
C GLU A 318 -17.89 14.63 4.73
N ALA A 319 -17.77 15.89 5.15
CA ALA A 319 -18.41 16.38 6.37
C ALA A 319 -19.95 16.32 6.28
N VAL A 320 -20.51 16.64 5.09
CA VAL A 320 -21.95 16.53 4.81
C VAL A 320 -22.38 15.05 4.77
N VAL A 321 -21.59 14.16 4.15
CA VAL A 321 -21.87 12.73 4.12
C VAL A 321 -21.82 12.12 5.53
N ALA A 322 -20.77 12.41 6.31
CA ALA A 322 -20.64 11.95 7.70
C ALA A 322 -21.78 12.49 8.58
N ALA A 323 -22.15 13.76 8.43
CA ALA A 323 -23.30 14.35 9.12
C ALA A 323 -24.63 13.66 8.75
N SER A 324 -24.82 13.33 7.46
CA SER A 324 -26.02 12.63 6.98
C SER A 324 -26.12 11.19 7.52
N GLN A 325 -25.00 10.47 7.64
CA GLN A 325 -24.98 9.12 8.19
C GLN A 325 -25.26 9.10 9.70
N VAL A 326 -24.71 10.06 10.43
CA VAL A 326 -24.99 10.22 11.87
C VAL A 326 -26.45 10.62 12.12
N SER A 327 -27.04 11.45 11.26
CA SER A 327 -28.46 11.81 11.33
C SER A 327 -29.39 10.62 11.07
N LYS A 328 -29.04 9.70 10.16
CA LYS A 328 -29.82 8.48 9.93
C LYS A 328 -29.75 7.53 11.13
N LYS A 329 -28.55 7.34 11.69
CA LYS A 329 -28.34 6.46 12.85
C LYS A 329 -29.00 6.95 14.14
N GLY A 330 -29.17 8.27 14.30
CA GLY A 330 -29.90 8.87 15.41
C GLY A 330 -31.42 8.93 15.24
N ALA A 331 -31.95 8.61 14.06
CA ALA A 331 -33.39 8.50 13.80
C ALA A 331 -33.90 7.06 13.93
N GLU A 332 -33.00 6.08 14.00
CA GLU A 332 -33.30 4.64 14.10
C GLU A 332 -33.08 4.06 15.51
N GLY A 333 -32.70 4.88 16.50
CA GLY A 333 -32.53 4.50 17.90
C GLY A 333 -33.30 5.40 18.85
#